data_AF-A0A9E4KJN2-F1
#
_entry.id   AF-A0A9E4KJN2-F1
#
_cell.length_a   1.000
_cell.length_b   1.000
_cell.length_c   1.000
_cell.angle_alpha   90.00
_cell.angle_beta   90.00
_cell.angle_gamma   90.00
#
_symmetry.space_group_name_H-M   'P 1'
#
loop_
_entity.id
_entity.type
_entity.pdbx_description
1 polymer ?
#
loop_
_entity_poly.entity_id
_entity_poly.type
_entity_poly.pdbx_seq_one_letter_code
_entity_poly.pdbx_strand_id
1 'polypeptide(L)'
;MRFLALEALTGGVNAVYRSDRRELLIPDSQRWPLLYERALVLSSGLLPKRALNPEWLSYPRVPLGMAHRLCEKLNVDLQEE
;
A
#
# COMPACT_ATOMS: atom_id res chain seq x y z
N MET A 1 -8.40 -7.12 -13.39
CA MET A 1 -7.27 -7.97 -12.95
C MET A 1 -5.93 -7.29 -13.29
N ARG A 2 -5.64 -6.10 -12.73
CA ARG A 2 -4.40 -5.36 -13.03
C ARG A 2 -3.26 -5.72 -12.08
N PHE A 3 -3.57 -5.87 -10.80
CA PHE A 3 -2.58 -6.14 -9.75
C PHE A 3 -1.82 -7.47 -9.94
N LEU A 4 -2.53 -8.59 -10.15
CA LEU A 4 -1.89 -9.90 -10.37
C LEU A 4 -1.06 -9.95 -11.66
N ALA A 5 -1.51 -9.27 -12.71
CA ALA A 5 -0.75 -9.17 -13.95
C ALA A 5 0.53 -8.33 -13.74
N LEU A 6 0.46 -7.25 -12.97
CA LEU A 6 1.64 -6.45 -12.62
C LEU A 6 2.62 -7.26 -11.78
N GLU A 7 2.15 -7.94 -10.73
CA GLU A 7 3.01 -8.78 -9.87
C GLU A 7 3.78 -9.82 -10.70
N ALA A 8 3.10 -10.51 -11.61
CA ALA A 8 3.72 -11.47 -12.52
C ALA A 8 4.69 -10.84 -13.55
N LEU A 9 4.50 -9.57 -13.93
CA LEU A 9 5.29 -8.89 -14.96
C LEU A 9 6.49 -8.11 -14.42
N THR A 10 6.36 -7.48 -13.25
CA THR A 10 7.41 -6.62 -12.67
C THR A 10 8.28 -7.35 -11.65
N GLY A 11 7.98 -8.62 -11.34
CA GLY A 11 8.74 -9.43 -10.40
C GLY A 11 8.66 -8.94 -8.95
N GLY A 12 7.68 -8.09 -8.65
CA GLY A 12 7.52 -7.41 -7.37
C GLY A 12 6.70 -6.14 -7.52
N VAL A 13 5.91 -5.84 -6.49
CA VAL A 13 5.15 -4.61 -6.35
C VAL A 13 5.75 -3.86 -5.16
N ASN A 14 5.84 -2.53 -5.22
CA ASN A 14 6.53 -1.75 -4.20
C ASN A 14 5.54 -0.98 -3.32
N ALA A 15 5.83 -0.91 -2.03
CA ALA A 15 5.18 0.00 -1.10
C ALA A 15 6.21 0.65 -0.19
N VAL A 16 5.94 1.89 0.24
CA VAL A 16 6.81 2.63 1.16
C VAL A 16 6.05 2.91 2.44
N TYR A 17 6.62 2.58 3.59
CA TYR A 17 6.05 2.89 4.89
C TYR A 17 6.83 4.01 5.57
N ARG A 18 6.15 5.12 5.82
CA ARG A 18 6.70 6.25 6.57
C ARG A 18 6.37 6.11 8.04
N SER A 19 7.39 5.74 8.80
CA SER A 19 7.25 5.40 10.22
C SER A 19 6.88 6.63 11.08
N ASP A 20 7.42 7.80 10.73
CA ASP A 20 7.16 9.09 11.38
C ASP A 20 5.66 9.48 11.33
N ARG A 21 5.00 9.16 10.23
CA ARG A 21 3.59 9.53 9.95
C ARG A 21 2.62 8.37 10.08
N ARG A 22 3.12 7.16 10.31
CA ARG A 22 2.34 5.91 10.25
C ARG A 22 1.54 5.84 8.94
N GLU A 23 2.23 6.09 7.84
CA GLU A 23 1.62 6.29 6.53
C GLU A 23 2.18 5.25 5.56
N LEU A 24 1.29 4.54 4.88
CA LEU A 24 1.65 3.62 3.83
C LEU A 24 1.43 4.30 2.48
N LEU A 25 2.46 4.34 1.65
CA LEU A 25 2.43 4.86 0.30
C LEU A 25 2.44 3.68 -0.68
N ILE A 26 1.47 3.68 -1.60
CA ILE A 26 1.34 2.67 -2.65
C ILE A 26 1.27 3.40 -3.99
N PRO A 27 2.04 2.99 -5.02
CA PRO A 27 1.89 3.59 -6.34
C PRO A 27 0.47 3.39 -6.89
N ASP A 28 -0.16 4.45 -7.39
CA ASP A 28 -1.53 4.38 -7.93
C ASP A 28 -1.61 3.39 -9.12
N SER A 29 -0.53 3.30 -9.90
CA SER A 29 -0.39 2.34 -11.00
C SER A 29 -0.43 0.87 -10.54
N GLN A 30 -0.04 0.63 -9.28
CA GLN A 30 0.06 -0.66 -8.59
C GLN A 30 -0.99 -0.80 -7.48
N ARG A 31 -2.05 0.01 -7.52
CA ARG A 31 -3.09 0.01 -6.51
C ARG A 31 -3.57 -1.40 -6.18
N TRP A 32 -3.58 -1.70 -4.89
CA TRP A 32 -3.87 -3.04 -4.38
C TRP A 32 -5.31 -3.47 -4.68
N PRO A 33 -5.60 -4.78 -4.70
CA PRO A 33 -6.96 -5.26 -4.85
C PRO A 33 -7.87 -4.70 -3.75
N LEU A 34 -9.12 -4.40 -4.10
CA LEU A 34 -10.09 -3.74 -3.22
C LEU A 34 -10.23 -4.41 -1.84
N LEU A 35 -10.09 -5.74 -1.76
CA LEU A 35 -10.13 -6.48 -0.51
C LEU A 35 -9.08 -6.00 0.50
N TYR A 36 -7.83 -5.84 0.06
CA TYR A 36 -6.72 -5.40 0.92
C TYR A 36 -6.76 -3.90 1.14
N GLU A 37 -7.20 -3.14 0.14
CA GLU A 37 -7.43 -1.71 0.31
C GLU A 37 -8.48 -1.42 1.40
N ARG A 38 -9.58 -2.19 1.43
CA ARG A 38 -10.60 -2.07 2.48
C ARG A 38 -10.01 -2.39 3.86
N ALA A 39 -9.09 -3.35 3.97
CA ALA A 39 -8.41 -3.62 5.24
C ALA A 39 -7.61 -2.41 5.73
N LEU A 40 -6.90 -1.71 4.82
CA LEU A 40 -6.20 -0.46 5.16
C LEU A 40 -7.18 0.61 5.68
N VAL A 41 -8.27 0.85 4.94
CA VAL A 41 -9.29 1.84 5.31
C VAL A 41 -9.97 1.50 6.64
N LEU A 42 -10.31 0.23 6.86
CA LEU A 42 -10.93 -0.21 8.11
C LEU A 42 -9.96 -0.12 9.30
N SER A 43 -8.67 -0.38 9.07
CA SER A 43 -7.66 -0.28 10.12
C SER A 43 -7.37 1.15 10.55
N SER A 44 -7.46 2.12 9.63
CA SER A 44 -7.18 3.54 9.91
C SER A 44 -8.42 4.37 10.18
N GLY A 45 -9.60 3.91 9.72
CA GLY A 45 -10.84 4.68 9.68
C GLY A 45 -10.84 5.79 8.64
N LEU A 46 -9.85 5.82 7.74
CA LEU A 46 -9.60 6.93 6.80
C LEU A 46 -9.52 6.42 5.36
N LEU A 47 -10.07 7.21 4.44
CA LEU A 47 -9.91 6.97 3.00
C LEU A 47 -8.50 7.33 2.54
N PRO A 48 -7.98 6.66 1.49
CA PRO A 48 -6.73 7.05 0.88
C PRO A 48 -6.80 8.46 0.30
N LYS A 49 -5.66 9.13 0.27
CA LYS A 49 -5.48 10.46 -0.32
C LYS A 49 -4.42 10.38 -1.41
N ARG A 50 -4.48 11.28 -2.38
CA ARG A 50 -3.33 11.48 -3.27
C ARG A 50 -2.20 12.11 -2.48
N ALA A 51 -0.99 11.54 -2.60
CA ALA A 51 0.20 12.16 -2.04
C ALA A 51 0.57 13.43 -2.84
N LEU A 52 1.59 14.15 -2.35
CA LEU A 52 2.15 15.31 -3.07
C LEU A 52 2.64 14.92 -4.47
N ASN A 53 3.26 13.73 -4.59
CA ASN A 53 3.46 13.10 -5.89
C ASN A 53 2.17 12.34 -6.28
N PRO A 54 1.47 12.73 -7.36
CA PRO A 54 0.20 12.11 -7.75
C PRO A 54 0.33 10.64 -8.17
N GLU A 55 1.56 10.15 -8.42
CA GLU A 55 1.82 8.74 -8.69
C GLU A 55 1.62 7.84 -7.46
N TRP A 56 1.48 8.43 -6.27
CA TRP A 56 1.37 7.70 -5.01
C TRP A 56 0.02 7.97 -4.32
N LEU A 57 -0.57 6.89 -3.83
CA LEU A 57 -1.67 6.90 -2.88
C LEU A 57 -1.12 6.81 -1.47
N SER A 58 -1.58 7.72 -0.62
CA SER A 58 -1.29 7.76 0.81
C SER A 58 -2.43 7.14 1.61
N TYR A 59 -2.07 6.19 2.47
CA TYR A 59 -2.93 5.55 3.44
C TYR A 59 -2.45 5.96 4.84
N PRO A 60 -3.08 6.97 5.46
CA PRO A 60 -2.64 7.49 6.75
C PRO A 60 -3.05 6.58 7.89
N ARG A 61 -2.31 6.67 9.01
CA ARG A 61 -2.59 5.95 10.27
C ARG A 61 -2.68 4.43 10.13
N VAL A 62 -1.97 3.85 9.17
CA VAL A 62 -1.86 2.40 9.03
C VAL A 62 -0.84 1.89 10.05
N PRO A 63 -1.20 0.98 10.97
CA PRO A 63 -0.23 0.39 11.89
C PRO A 63 0.85 -0.39 11.13
N LEU A 64 2.12 -0.29 11.55
CA LEU A 64 3.24 -0.98 10.90
C LEU A 64 3.00 -2.49 10.77
N GLY A 65 2.51 -3.14 11.83
CA GLY A 65 2.17 -4.56 11.78
C GLY A 65 1.04 -4.92 10.81
N MET A 66 0.14 -3.99 10.49
CA MET A 66 -0.86 -4.17 9.43
C MET A 66 -0.23 -4.07 8.05
N ALA A 67 0.63 -3.06 7.83
CA ALA A 67 1.35 -2.88 6.58
C ALA A 67 2.19 -4.13 6.23
N HIS A 68 2.99 -4.63 7.18
CA HIS A 68 3.78 -5.86 7.02
C HIS A 68 2.92 -7.06 6.64
N ARG A 69 1.86 -7.37 7.41
CA ARG A 69 0.98 -8.52 7.14
C ARG A 69 0.30 -8.47 5.78
N LEU A 70 -0.05 -7.27 5.31
CA LEU A 70 -0.68 -7.09 4.00
C LEU A 70 0.36 -7.24 2.88
N CYS A 71 1.56 -6.70 3.06
CA CYS A 71 2.66 -6.85 2.10
C CYS A 71 3.08 -8.31 1.95
N GLU A 72 3.21 -9.05 3.06
CA GLU A 72 3.47 -10.51 3.05
C GLU A 72 2.41 -11.29 2.25
N LYS A 73 1.13 -10.96 2.46
CA LYS A 73 0.02 -11.62 1.74
C LYS A 73 -0.03 -11.30 0.25
N LEU A 74 0.43 -10.11 -0.10
CA LEU A 74 0.41 -9.58 -1.46
C LEU A 74 1.72 -9.80 -2.20
N ASN A 75 2.75 -10.36 -1.55
CA ASN A 75 4.10 -10.48 -2.08
C ASN A 75 4.65 -9.12 -2.58
N VAL A 76 4.46 -8.08 -1.74
CA VAL A 76 4.88 -6.70 -2.00
C VAL A 76 6.13 -6.41 -1.19
N ASP A 77 7.14 -5.79 -1.81
CA ASP A 77 8.32 -5.32 -1.12
C ASP A 77 7.99 -4.02 -0.38
N LEU A 78 8.07 -4.07 0.96
CA LEU A 78 7.84 -2.94 1.84
C LEU A 78 9.18 -2.26 2.20
N GLN A 79 9.37 -1.03 1.73
CA GLN A 79 10.50 -0.19 2.12
C GLN A 79 10.10 0.72 3.28
N GLU A 80 10.91 0.78 4.33
CA GLU A 80 10.67 1.69 5.46
C GLU A 80 11.49 2.98 5.27
N GLU A 81 10.80 4.13 5.34
CA GLU A 81 11.35 5.50 5.33
C GLU A 81 11.23 6.17 6.71
#